data_AF-A0A0M3IW36-F1
#
_entry.id   AF-A0A0M3IW36-F1
#
_cell.length_a   1.000
_cell.length_b   1.000
_cell.length_c   1.000
_cell.angle_alpha   90.00
_cell.angle_beta   90.00
_cell.angle_gamma   90.00
#
_symmetry.space_group_name_H-M   'P 1'
#
loop_
_entity.id
_entity.type
_entity.pdbx_description
1 polymer ?
#
loop_
_entity_poly.entity_id
_entity_poly.type
_entity_poly.pdbx_seq_one_letter_code
_entity_poly.pdbx_strand_id
1 'polypeptide(L)'
;MLCSEVVIFEAPCPLKLKPLKHGFHMVALPSAQGEYVAPEKIEGIYARSKYVAQSFVHGESLKTCLVGVIVPDPEALERAAAERFGLKDVKLEELCSNEAVRQLILEDIIAVGKKAGLFSFEQVGFWGHFDTFC
;
A
#
# COMPACT_ATOMS: atom_id res chain seq x y z
N MET A 1 18.98 6.74 3.08
CA MET A 1 18.56 8.00 2.41
C MET A 1 17.36 7.73 1.49
N LEU A 2 16.30 7.05 1.95
CA LEU A 2 15.12 6.75 1.10
C LEU A 2 13.78 6.64 1.89
N CYS A 3 13.75 6.88 3.20
CA CYS A 3 12.52 6.66 3.99
C CYS A 3 11.48 7.79 3.86
N SER A 4 11.88 8.99 3.44
CA SER A 4 11.02 10.17 3.43
C SER A 4 10.03 10.23 2.25
N GLU A 5 10.30 9.45 1.20
CA GLU A 5 9.56 9.50 -0.08
C GLU A 5 8.63 8.30 -0.25
N VAL A 6 8.47 7.45 0.78
CA VAL A 6 7.62 6.26 0.71
C VAL A 6 6.45 6.38 1.68
N VAL A 7 5.29 5.87 1.26
CA VAL A 7 4.10 5.78 2.09
C VAL A 7 3.85 4.31 2.42
N ILE A 8 3.90 3.99 3.71
CA ILE A 8 3.67 2.64 4.21
C ILE A 8 2.21 2.52 4.66
N PHE A 9 1.56 1.43 4.24
CA PHE A 9 0.20 1.08 4.61
C PHE A 9 0.16 -0.35 5.14
N GLU A 10 -0.60 -0.58 6.22
CA GLU A 10 -0.77 -1.91 6.81
C GLU A 10 -2.22 -2.41 6.62
N ALA A 11 -2.38 -3.67 6.25
CA ALA A 11 -3.70 -4.30 6.15
C ALA A 11 -4.27 -4.61 7.55
N PRO A 12 -5.61 -4.54 7.73
CA PRO A 12 -6.25 -4.90 8.99
C PRO A 12 -5.99 -6.37 9.37
N CYS A 13 -5.42 -6.57 10.56
CA CYS A 13 -5.32 -7.86 11.26
C CYS A 13 -6.74 -8.40 11.57
N PRO A 14 -7.11 -9.66 11.25
CA PRO A 14 -6.35 -10.87 11.59
C PRO A 14 -6.22 -11.85 10.42
N LEU A 15 -5.12 -11.76 9.65
CA LEU A 15 -4.82 -12.74 8.60
C LEU A 15 -4.09 -13.95 9.20
N LYS A 16 -4.77 -15.08 9.45
CA LYS A 16 -4.11 -16.31 9.95
C LYS A 16 -3.19 -16.91 8.87
N LEU A 17 -1.94 -16.45 8.82
CA LEU A 17 -0.89 -16.97 7.93
C LEU A 17 -0.53 -18.41 8.34
N LYS A 18 -0.49 -19.33 7.37
CA LYS A 18 0.07 -20.68 7.58
C LYS A 18 1.48 -20.74 7.00
N PRO A 19 2.49 -21.19 7.76
CA PRO A 19 3.83 -21.39 7.23
C PRO A 19 3.83 -22.55 6.22
N LEU A 20 4.24 -22.29 4.98
CA LEU A 20 4.46 -23.31 3.96
C LEU A 20 5.93 -23.76 3.98
N LYS A 21 6.16 -25.06 3.81
CA LYS A 21 7.43 -25.71 4.16
C LYS A 21 8.63 -25.37 3.26
N HIS A 22 8.49 -24.66 2.13
CA HIS A 22 9.61 -24.33 1.25
C HIS A 22 9.30 -23.09 0.41
N GLY A 23 9.97 -21.95 0.66
CA GLY A 23 9.96 -20.77 -0.21
C GLY A 23 9.37 -19.51 0.43
N PHE A 24 10.17 -18.45 0.47
CA PHE A 24 9.78 -17.08 0.82
C PHE A 24 8.87 -16.51 -0.30
N HIS A 25 8.01 -15.53 0.02
CA HIS A 25 7.04 -14.84 -0.87
C HIS A 25 5.65 -15.50 -1.02
N MET A 26 5.15 -16.01 0.11
CA MET A 26 3.88 -16.68 0.39
C MET A 26 2.76 -15.98 1.25
N VAL A 27 1.93 -14.98 0.86
CA VAL A 27 0.79 -14.49 1.71
C VAL A 27 -0.51 -15.31 1.55
N ALA A 28 -0.93 -16.02 2.61
CA ALA A 28 -2.17 -16.82 2.65
C ALA A 28 -3.29 -16.14 3.46
N LEU A 29 -4.52 -16.13 2.93
CA LEU A 29 -5.67 -15.43 3.55
C LEU A 29 -6.65 -16.40 4.23
N PRO A 30 -7.40 -15.96 5.26
CA PRO A 30 -8.20 -16.83 6.13
C PRO A 30 -9.59 -17.22 5.58
N SER A 31 -9.82 -17.24 4.26
CA SER A 31 -11.03 -17.89 3.74
C SER A 31 -10.86 -19.41 3.90
N ALA A 32 -11.91 -20.12 4.30
CA ALA A 32 -11.88 -21.55 4.65
C ALA A 32 -11.50 -22.51 3.49
N GLN A 33 -10.95 -21.98 2.39
CA GLN A 33 -10.60 -22.68 1.15
C GLN A 33 -9.11 -22.52 0.78
N GLY A 34 -8.29 -21.81 1.55
CA GLY A 34 -6.83 -21.76 1.32
C GLY A 34 -6.43 -20.95 0.08
N GLU A 35 -7.17 -19.89 -0.23
CA GLU A 35 -6.82 -18.99 -1.33
C GLU A 35 -5.53 -18.24 -1.01
N TYR A 36 -4.58 -18.40 -1.92
CA TYR A 36 -3.27 -17.80 -1.86
C TYR A 36 -3.28 -16.47 -2.62
N VAL A 37 -2.80 -15.39 -2.01
CA VAL A 37 -2.62 -14.12 -2.71
C VAL A 37 -1.14 -13.83 -2.82
N ALA A 38 -0.64 -14.00 -4.04
CA ALA A 38 0.69 -13.60 -4.41
C ALA A 38 0.87 -12.08 -4.17
N PRO A 39 1.85 -11.64 -3.35
CA PRO A 39 2.20 -10.23 -3.22
C PRO A 39 2.35 -9.54 -4.59
N GLU A 40 2.92 -10.25 -5.56
CA GLU A 40 3.14 -9.79 -6.93
C GLU A 40 1.83 -9.42 -7.65
N LYS A 41 0.73 -10.12 -7.32
CA LYS A 41 -0.61 -9.78 -7.83
C LYS A 41 -1.07 -8.43 -7.28
N ILE A 42 -0.89 -8.19 -5.98
CA ILE A 42 -1.29 -6.93 -5.34
C ILE A 42 -0.43 -5.78 -5.86
N GLU A 43 0.89 -5.97 -5.93
CA GLU A 43 1.85 -5.01 -6.47
C GLU A 43 1.48 -4.58 -7.90
N GLY A 44 1.27 -5.55 -8.80
CA GLY A 44 0.88 -5.28 -10.19
C GLY A 44 -0.47 -4.59 -10.32
N ILE A 45 -1.38 -4.77 -9.36
CA ILE A 45 -2.65 -4.05 -9.32
C ILE A 45 -2.44 -2.61 -8.86
N TYR A 46 -1.69 -2.37 -7.78
CA TYR A 46 -1.40 -1.03 -7.26
C TYR A 46 -0.59 -0.18 -8.22
N ALA A 47 0.31 -0.80 -9.01
CA ALA A 47 1.04 -0.12 -10.07
C ALA A 47 0.16 0.47 -11.19
N ARG A 48 -1.15 0.17 -11.21
CA ARG A 48 -2.11 0.80 -12.14
C ARG A 48 -2.69 2.11 -11.61
N SER A 49 -2.40 2.47 -10.37
CA SER A 49 -2.70 3.80 -9.84
C SER A 49 -1.81 4.82 -10.52
N LYS A 50 -2.40 5.96 -10.91
CA LYS A 50 -1.63 7.07 -11.49
C LYS A 50 -0.75 7.80 -10.46
N TYR A 51 -0.96 7.54 -9.16
CA TYR A 51 -0.20 8.15 -8.07
C TYR A 51 0.94 7.27 -7.59
N VAL A 52 1.10 6.06 -8.14
CA VAL A 52 2.07 5.06 -7.68
C VAL A 52 3.12 4.85 -8.76
N ALA A 53 4.37 5.16 -8.44
CA ALA A 53 5.52 4.83 -9.29
C ALA A 53 5.94 3.37 -9.07
N GLN A 54 6.00 2.92 -7.81
CA GLN A 54 6.36 1.55 -7.44
C GLN A 54 5.59 1.10 -6.21
N SER A 55 5.29 -0.18 -6.11
CA SER A 55 4.63 -0.78 -4.96
C SER A 55 5.37 -2.07 -4.57
N PHE A 56 5.51 -2.28 -3.27
CA PHE A 56 6.09 -3.50 -2.69
C PHE A 56 5.15 -4.00 -1.61
N VAL A 57 4.84 -5.29 -1.63
CA VAL A 57 3.98 -5.91 -0.62
C VAL A 57 4.78 -7.00 0.08
N HIS A 58 4.88 -6.86 1.39
CA HIS A 58 5.53 -7.82 2.26
C HIS A 58 4.54 -8.39 3.26
N GLY A 59 4.54 -9.71 3.42
CA GLY A 59 3.84 -10.39 4.51
C GLY A 59 4.85 -11.10 5.40
N GLU A 60 4.82 -10.82 6.69
CA GLU A 60 5.67 -11.50 7.67
C GLU A 60 4.92 -12.69 8.28
N SER A 61 5.40 -13.92 8.12
CA SER A 61 4.72 -15.12 8.65
C SER A 61 4.40 -15.09 10.16
N LEU A 62 5.13 -14.28 10.94
CA LEU A 62 4.96 -14.09 12.38
C LEU A 62 3.93 -13.01 12.74
N LYS A 63 3.64 -12.07 11.82
CA LYS A 63 2.64 -11.02 11.99
C LYS A 63 1.51 -11.24 10.99
N THR A 64 0.30 -11.36 11.49
CA THR A 64 -0.92 -11.59 10.69
C THR A 64 -1.40 -10.34 9.93
N CYS A 65 -0.47 -9.56 9.38
CA CYS A 65 -0.69 -8.29 8.69
C CYS A 65 0.14 -8.26 7.40
N LEU A 66 -0.42 -7.66 6.36
CA LEU A 66 0.30 -7.29 5.16
C LEU A 66 0.83 -5.87 5.31
N VAL A 67 2.08 -5.64 4.93
CA VAL A 67 2.67 -4.31 4.82
C VAL A 67 2.87 -3.99 3.35
N GLY A 68 2.26 -2.91 2.88
CA GLY A 68 2.50 -2.36 1.56
C GLY A 68 3.34 -1.09 1.65
N VAL A 69 4.47 -1.07 0.95
CA VAL A 69 5.30 0.11 0.74
C VAL A 69 4.95 0.69 -0.63
N ILE A 70 4.48 1.92 -0.66
CA ILE A 70 4.09 2.63 -1.87
C ILE A 70 5.08 3.77 -2.12
N VAL A 71 5.72 3.74 -3.28
CA VAL A 71 6.53 4.85 -3.80
C VAL A 71 5.59 5.69 -4.69
N PRO A 72 5.25 6.92 -4.29
CA PRO A 72 4.39 7.78 -5.08
C PRO A 72 5.10 8.31 -6.33
N ASP A 73 4.31 8.62 -7.36
CA ASP A 73 4.77 9.33 -8.54
C ASP A 73 4.85 10.84 -8.25
N PRO A 74 6.04 11.48 -8.32
CA PRO A 74 6.22 12.87 -7.91
C PRO A 74 5.40 13.84 -8.76
N GLU A 75 5.41 13.67 -10.09
CA GLU A 75 4.73 14.59 -11.01
C GLU A 75 3.20 14.53 -10.84
N ALA A 76 2.65 13.32 -10.70
CA ALA A 76 1.23 13.12 -10.48
C ALA A 76 0.79 13.61 -9.10
N LEU A 77 1.62 13.42 -8.08
CA LEU A 77 1.31 13.84 -6.71
C LEU A 77 1.39 15.36 -6.56
N GLU A 78 2.44 16.00 -7.08
CA GLU A 78 2.59 17.47 -7.09
C GLU A 78 1.42 18.13 -7.83
N ARG A 79 1.03 17.59 -8.99
CA ARG A 79 -0.13 18.09 -9.75
C ARG A 79 -1.41 17.98 -8.93
N ALA A 80 -1.67 16.82 -8.33
CA ALA A 80 -2.86 16.63 -7.52
C ALA A 80 -2.85 17.49 -6.25
N ALA A 81 -1.69 17.71 -5.64
CA ALA A 81 -1.53 18.55 -4.48
C ALA A 81 -1.82 20.03 -4.81
N ALA A 82 -1.32 20.52 -5.94
CA ALA A 82 -1.61 21.85 -6.43
C ALA A 82 -3.09 22.05 -6.79
N GLU A 83 -3.72 21.07 -7.46
CA GLU A 83 -5.10 21.15 -7.92
C GLU A 83 -6.13 20.98 -6.80
N ARG A 84 -5.90 20.05 -5.86
CA ARG A 84 -6.89 19.67 -4.83
C ARG A 84 -6.67 20.35 -3.48
N PHE A 85 -5.42 20.62 -3.13
CA PHE A 85 -5.04 21.14 -1.80
C PHE A 85 -4.40 22.53 -1.86
N GLY A 86 -4.14 23.07 -3.06
CA GLY A 86 -3.47 24.35 -3.23
C GLY A 86 -1.99 24.34 -2.83
N LEU A 87 -1.40 23.15 -2.67
CA LEU A 87 0.00 22.96 -2.27
C LEU A 87 0.88 23.02 -3.54
N LYS A 88 1.50 24.16 -3.79
CA LYS A 88 2.41 24.38 -4.93
C LYS A 88 3.85 24.47 -4.47
N ASP A 89 4.77 23.98 -5.30
CA ASP A 89 6.22 24.01 -5.04
C ASP A 89 6.63 23.34 -3.70
N VAL A 90 5.82 22.36 -3.26
CA VAL A 90 6.05 21.58 -2.04
C VAL A 90 6.87 20.34 -2.39
N LYS A 91 7.90 20.05 -1.61
CA LYS A 91 8.75 18.87 -1.83
C LYS A 91 7.97 17.58 -1.66
N LEU A 92 8.39 16.53 -2.37
CA LEU A 92 7.76 15.21 -2.27
C LEU A 92 7.70 14.69 -0.84
N GLU A 93 8.73 14.93 -0.01
CA GLU A 93 8.74 14.48 1.39
C GLU A 93 7.62 15.11 2.23
N GLU A 94 7.35 16.40 2.00
CA GLU A 94 6.29 17.14 2.68
C GLU A 94 4.91 16.70 2.18
N LEU A 95 4.78 16.40 0.88
CA LEU A 95 3.57 15.80 0.31
C LEU A 95 3.31 14.40 0.88
N CYS A 96 4.33 13.57 1.01
CA CYS A 96 4.23 12.22 1.59
C CYS A 96 3.88 12.25 3.08
N SER A 97 4.23 13.33 3.78
CA SER A 97 3.89 13.55 5.19
C SER A 97 2.49 14.14 5.37
N ASN A 98 1.87 14.67 4.32
CA ASN A 98 0.55 15.30 4.37
C ASN A 98 -0.58 14.25 4.42
N GLU A 99 -1.38 14.28 5.48
CA GLU A 99 -2.47 13.31 5.68
C GLU A 99 -3.48 13.28 4.52
N ALA A 100 -3.87 14.43 3.97
CA ALA A 100 -4.82 14.50 2.88
C ALA A 100 -4.26 13.91 1.57
N VAL A 101 -2.95 14.07 1.34
CA VAL A 101 -2.25 13.49 0.20
C VAL A 101 -2.10 11.98 0.35
N ARG A 102 -1.76 11.49 1.55
CA ARG A 102 -1.69 10.05 1.83
C ARG A 102 -3.05 9.38 1.69
N GLN A 103 -4.11 10.04 2.17
CA GLN A 103 -5.49 9.59 2.02
C GLN A 103 -5.89 9.51 0.55
N LEU A 104 -5.51 10.50 -0.27
CA LEU A 104 -5.73 10.48 -1.71
C LEU A 104 -5.08 9.24 -2.38
N ILE A 105 -3.82 8.95 -2.05
CA ILE A 105 -3.12 7.78 -2.58
C ILE A 105 -3.84 6.50 -2.14
N LEU A 106 -4.17 6.39 -0.86
CA LEU A 106 -4.84 5.22 -0.28
C LEU A 106 -6.19 4.94 -0.95
N GLU A 107 -7.01 5.98 -1.13
CA GLU A 107 -8.32 5.86 -1.77
C GLU A 107 -8.19 5.37 -3.22
N ASP A 108 -7.19 5.87 -3.96
CA ASP A 108 -6.96 5.48 -5.34
C ASP A 108 -6.49 4.01 -5.44
N ILE A 109 -5.52 3.58 -4.63
CA ILE A 109 -5.05 2.18 -4.65
C ILE A 109 -6.15 1.20 -4.20
N ILE A 110 -7.02 1.59 -3.26
CA ILE A 110 -8.18 0.80 -2.87
C ILE A 110 -9.21 0.73 -4.01
N ALA A 111 -9.45 1.85 -4.72
CA ALA A 111 -10.37 1.87 -5.84
C ALA A 111 -9.86 0.98 -6.99
N VAL A 112 -8.57 1.06 -7.30
CA VAL A 112 -7.90 0.21 -8.30
C VAL A 112 -7.93 -1.25 -7.87
N GLY A 113 -7.71 -1.54 -6.59
CA GLY A 113 -7.81 -2.87 -6.00
C GLY A 113 -9.20 -3.48 -6.18
N LYS A 114 -10.25 -2.77 -5.76
CA LYS A 114 -11.65 -3.20 -5.93
C LYS A 114 -12.00 -3.42 -7.40
N LYS A 115 -11.57 -2.53 -8.30
CA LYS A 115 -11.80 -2.67 -9.74
C LYS A 115 -11.09 -3.90 -10.33
N ALA A 116 -9.99 -4.33 -9.72
CA ALA A 116 -9.26 -5.54 -10.07
C ALA A 116 -9.89 -6.84 -9.54
N GLY A 117 -10.91 -6.73 -8.69
CA GLY A 117 -11.47 -7.86 -7.95
C GLY A 117 -10.68 -8.23 -6.68
N LEU A 118 -9.87 -7.31 -6.13
CA LEU A 118 -9.31 -7.52 -4.79
C LEU A 118 -10.42 -7.38 -3.74
N PHE A 119 -10.46 -8.32 -2.81
CA PHE A 119 -11.30 -8.25 -1.62
C PHE A 119 -10.76 -7.21 -0.64
N SER A 120 -11.62 -6.71 0.25
CA SER A 120 -11.20 -5.72 1.26
C SER A 120 -10.12 -6.23 2.22
N PHE A 121 -10.05 -7.54 2.45
CA PHE A 121 -9.04 -8.18 3.30
C PHE A 121 -7.70 -8.45 2.58
N GLU A 122 -7.65 -8.27 1.26
CA GLU A 122 -6.43 -8.34 0.44
C GLU A 122 -5.74 -6.99 0.32
N GLN A 123 -6.40 -5.91 0.76
CA GLN A 123 -5.97 -4.55 0.52
C GLN A 123 -5.35 -3.94 1.77
N VAL A 124 -4.29 -3.16 1.56
CA VAL A 124 -3.69 -2.35 2.62
C VAL A 124 -4.67 -1.26 3.06
N GLY A 125 -4.67 -0.94 4.36
CA GLY A 125 -5.58 0.02 4.95
C GLY A 125 -4.84 1.06 5.79
N PHE A 126 -5.63 1.95 6.37
CA PHE A 126 -5.15 2.95 7.30
C PHE A 126 -5.30 2.40 8.73
N TRP A 127 -4.19 2.04 9.38
CA TRP A 127 -4.23 1.60 10.78
C TRP A 127 -3.27 2.43 11.64
N GLY A 128 -3.81 3.50 12.22
CA GLY A 128 -3.53 3.98 13.58
C GLY A 128 -2.15 4.57 13.90
N HIS A 129 -1.11 4.31 13.12
CA HIS A 129 0.19 4.93 13.29
C HIS A 129 0.78 5.17 11.91
N PHE A 130 0.85 6.44 11.54
CA PHE A 130 1.61 6.89 10.40
C PHE A 130 3.10 6.77 10.73
N ASP A 131 3.61 5.55 10.86
CA ASP A 131 5.06 5.32 10.90
C ASP A 131 5.58 5.65 9.50
N THR A 132 6.01 6.89 9.34
CA THR A 132 7.18 7.17 8.51
C THR A 132 8.32 6.43 9.21
N PHE A 133 8.51 5.15 8.88
CA PHE A 133 9.63 4.38 9.41
C PHE A 133 10.93 5.10 9.03
N CYS A 134 11.55 5.77 9.99
CA CYS A 134 12.96 6.15 9.97
C CYS A 134 13.77 5.04 10.64
#